data_AF-G5KCM3-F1
#
_entry.id   AF-G5KCM3-F1
#
_cell.length_a   1.000
_cell.length_b   1.000
_cell.length_c   1.000
_cell.angle_alpha   90.00
_cell.angle_beta   90.00
_cell.angle_gamma   90.00
#
_symmetry.space_group_name_H-M   'P 1'
#
loop_
_entity.id
_entity.type
_entity.pdbx_description
1 polymer ?
#
loop_
_entity_poly.entity_id
_entity_poly.type
_entity_poly.pdbx_seq_one_letter_code
_entity_poly.pdbx_strand_id
1 'polypeptide(L)'
;MDRLDYRQFDSAMLNPLEAAIAETSVTLIRNERVEEIKECQSGIRAITKSQRIIEADVVLLAVNFRPNSHLLDGICEKHSDLTIKVNQNMQTSQSTIYAIGDLVSCPMFSLDENYYAPLINHVIRTGQKVAYHFLGVKTPPLRTTKVMGSHHFGFYRSSIGLTEEEASLYQDTISYVYRNLEKGNIFCLKLIASKKEGKLLRAQILSKETNLMLANQLSQAISYSLTDQDLAFQDFIYSKGNADMADYLHKASLKLFEKRHGLC
;
A
#
# COMPACT_ATOMS: atom_id res chain seq x y z
N MET A 1 0.15 16.82 6.59
CA MET A 1 -0.05 15.39 6.89
C MET A 1 0.59 15.13 8.23
N ASP A 2 -0.16 14.52 9.13
CA ASP A 2 0.14 14.33 10.54
C ASP A 2 0.93 13.05 10.83
N ARG A 3 0.84 12.06 9.93
CA ARG A 3 1.52 10.77 10.03
C ARG A 3 2.49 10.50 8.88
N LEU A 4 3.57 9.80 9.20
CA LEU A 4 4.47 9.22 8.20
C LEU A 4 3.70 8.22 7.34
N ASP A 5 4.01 8.20 6.05
CA ASP A 5 3.53 7.16 5.12
C ASP A 5 2.01 6.88 5.19
N TYR A 6 1.24 7.96 5.23
CA TYR A 6 -0.20 7.95 5.51
C TYR A 6 -1.05 7.11 4.54
N ARG A 7 -0.52 6.79 3.35
CA ARG A 7 -1.16 5.91 2.34
C ARG A 7 -0.88 4.42 2.55
N GLN A 8 0.08 4.06 3.39
CA GLN A 8 0.51 2.69 3.63
C GLN A 8 0.33 2.25 5.09
N PHE A 9 0.51 3.15 6.06
CA PHE A 9 0.44 2.80 7.47
C PHE A 9 -0.51 3.72 8.24
N ASP A 10 -1.25 3.11 9.15
CA ASP A 10 -2.09 3.82 10.11
C ASP A 10 -1.21 4.17 11.31
N SER A 11 -1.50 5.29 11.99
CA SER A 11 -0.64 5.81 13.06
C SER A 11 -0.37 4.77 14.15
N ALA A 12 -1.36 3.93 14.49
CA ALA A 12 -1.22 2.86 15.47
C ALA A 12 -0.10 1.85 15.12
N MET A 13 0.26 1.69 13.85
CA MET A 13 1.29 0.74 13.43
C MET A 13 2.70 1.33 13.43
N LEU A 14 2.87 2.65 13.53
CA LEU A 14 4.15 3.30 13.25
C LEU A 14 5.03 3.58 14.47
N ASN A 15 4.50 3.50 15.69
CA ASN A 15 5.25 3.84 16.91
C ASN A 15 6.65 3.18 16.99
N PRO A 16 6.83 1.87 16.69
CA PRO A 16 8.17 1.27 16.75
C PRO A 16 9.14 1.82 15.71
N LEU A 17 8.63 2.17 14.51
CA LEU A 17 9.44 2.80 13.46
C LEU A 17 9.82 4.22 13.85
N GLU A 18 8.87 4.99 14.41
CA GLU A 18 9.11 6.37 14.85
C GLU A 18 10.15 6.44 15.96
N ALA A 19 10.09 5.51 16.92
CA ALA A 19 11.10 5.38 17.96
C ALA A 19 12.50 5.10 17.36
N ALA A 20 12.60 4.18 16.39
CA ALA A 20 13.87 3.89 15.72
C ALA A 20 14.40 5.07 14.88
N ILE A 21 13.51 5.89 14.29
CA ILE A 21 13.93 7.12 13.60
C ILE A 21 14.50 8.13 14.60
N ALA A 22 13.88 8.27 15.78
CA ALA A 22 14.31 9.20 16.83
C ALA A 22 15.70 8.86 17.41
N GLU A 23 16.17 7.62 17.26
CA GLU A 23 17.53 7.19 17.62
C GLU A 23 18.59 7.59 16.58
N THR A 24 18.18 8.21 15.46
CA THR A 24 19.08 8.69 14.40
C THR A 24 19.18 10.22 14.38
N SER A 25 20.02 10.77 13.49
CA SER A 25 20.09 12.22 13.25
C SER A 25 18.95 12.77 12.38
N VAL A 26 17.99 11.93 11.99
CA VAL A 26 16.85 12.34 11.15
C VAL A 26 15.85 13.17 11.95
N THR A 27 15.62 14.40 11.52
CA THR A 27 14.58 15.27 12.09
C THR A 27 13.27 15.11 11.32
N LEU A 28 12.21 14.67 12.00
CA LEU A 28 10.88 14.56 11.41
C LEU A 28 10.09 15.87 11.58
N ILE A 29 9.80 16.55 10.47
CA ILE A 29 8.94 17.73 10.44
C ILE A 29 7.62 17.34 9.78
N ARG A 30 6.52 17.35 10.54
CA ARG A 30 5.18 16.95 10.11
C ARG A 30 4.24 18.15 10.12
N ASN A 31 3.06 17.99 9.52
CA ASN A 31 2.04 19.04 9.43
C ASN A 31 2.52 20.33 8.75
N GLU A 32 3.64 20.25 8.05
CA GLU A 32 4.22 21.34 7.29
C GLU A 32 4.11 21.04 5.79
N ARG A 33 3.70 22.05 5.03
CA ARG A 33 3.73 22.02 3.57
C ARG A 33 4.78 23.02 3.13
N VAL A 34 5.78 22.57 2.38
CA VAL A 34 6.72 23.47 1.70
C VAL A 34 5.94 24.24 0.62
N GLU A 35 6.00 25.57 0.68
CA GLU A 35 5.37 26.46 -0.31
C GLU A 35 6.40 27.05 -1.27
N GLU A 36 7.64 27.22 -0.82
CA GLU A 36 8.69 27.84 -1.60
C GLU A 36 10.06 27.21 -1.30
N ILE A 37 10.89 27.09 -2.34
CA ILE A 37 12.30 26.64 -2.23
C ILE A 37 13.15 27.71 -2.92
N LYS A 38 14.09 28.30 -2.18
CA LYS A 38 15.00 29.35 -2.66
C LYS A 38 16.45 28.93 -2.54
N GLU A 39 17.20 29.12 -3.61
CA GLU A 39 18.66 29.12 -3.53
C GLU A 39 19.15 30.44 -2.89
N CYS A 40 20.13 30.34 -2.02
CA CYS A 40 20.74 31.43 -1.27
C CYS A 40 22.26 31.29 -1.33
N GLN A 41 23.01 32.35 -0.97
CA GLN A 41 24.48 32.33 -1.00
C GLN A 41 25.11 31.18 -0.18
N SER A 42 24.42 30.69 0.85
CA SER A 42 24.89 29.66 1.77
C SER A 42 24.19 28.30 1.63
N GLY A 43 23.42 28.07 0.57
CA GLY A 43 22.67 26.82 0.36
C GLY A 43 21.22 27.05 -0.07
N ILE A 44 20.31 26.18 0.35
CA ILE A 44 18.89 26.22 -0.03
C ILE A 44 18.03 26.49 1.21
N ARG A 45 16.99 27.31 1.05
CA ARG A 45 15.95 27.56 2.05
C ARG A 45 14.61 27.03 1.55
N ALA A 46 14.04 26.07 2.28
CA ALA A 46 12.65 25.67 2.12
C ALA A 46 11.79 26.44 3.12
N ILE A 47 10.77 27.14 2.61
CA ILE A 47 9.83 27.92 3.40
C ILE A 47 8.51 27.15 3.45
N THR A 48 8.03 26.87 4.65
CA THR A 48 6.77 26.16 4.84
C THR A 48 5.60 27.14 4.96
N LYS A 49 4.38 26.62 4.83
CA LYS A 49 3.13 27.37 5.01
C LYS A 49 3.04 28.07 6.37
N SER A 50 3.60 27.48 7.43
CA SER A 50 3.66 28.09 8.76
C SER A 50 4.75 29.17 8.90
N GLN A 51 5.41 29.52 7.79
CA GLN A 51 6.57 30.43 7.74
C GLN A 51 7.81 29.89 8.44
N ARG A 52 7.88 28.58 8.70
CA ARG A 52 9.11 27.93 9.15
C ARG A 52 10.13 27.92 8.02
N ILE A 53 11.37 28.31 8.33
CA ILE A 53 12.50 28.24 7.40
C ILE A 53 13.33 27.01 7.75
N ILE A 54 13.62 26.19 6.73
CA ILE A 54 14.49 25.01 6.83
C ILE A 54 15.66 25.23 5.88
N GLU A 55 16.87 25.30 6.44
CA GLU A 55 18.12 25.42 5.68
C GLU A 55 18.67 24.03 5.36
N ALA A 56 19.12 23.84 4.11
CA ALA A 56 19.68 22.58 3.64
C ALA A 56 20.64 22.80 2.46
N ASP A 57 21.60 21.90 2.27
CA ASP A 57 22.50 21.93 1.10
C ASP A 57 21.82 21.37 -0.15
N VAL A 58 20.90 20.42 0.02
CA VAL A 58 20.18 19.73 -1.06
C VAL A 58 18.72 19.55 -0.66
N VAL A 59 17.82 19.73 -1.63
CA VAL A 59 16.40 19.42 -1.48
C VAL A 59 16.00 18.32 -2.46
N LEU A 60 15.46 17.22 -1.94
CA LEU A 60 14.92 16.12 -2.73
C LEU A 60 13.38 16.17 -2.69
N LEU A 61 12.75 16.28 -3.85
CA LEU A 61 11.29 16.29 -3.98
C LEU A 61 10.75 14.85 -4.10
N ALA A 62 10.05 14.38 -3.08
CA ALA A 62 9.46 13.03 -3.00
C ALA A 62 7.94 13.05 -2.77
N VAL A 63 7.20 13.87 -3.54
CA VAL A 63 5.78 14.21 -3.30
C VAL A 63 4.75 13.42 -4.13
N ASN A 64 5.12 12.22 -4.59
CA ASN A 64 4.39 11.32 -5.52
C ASN A 64 4.58 11.62 -7.01
N PHE A 65 4.31 10.60 -7.82
CA PHE A 65 4.30 10.66 -9.28
C PHE A 65 2.93 11.07 -9.83
N ARG A 66 2.94 11.61 -11.05
CA ARG A 66 1.74 11.81 -11.88
C ARG A 66 1.97 11.11 -13.21
N PRO A 67 0.92 10.58 -13.87
CA PRO A 67 1.05 10.00 -15.19
C PRO A 67 1.65 11.01 -16.18
N ASN A 68 2.77 10.66 -16.81
CA ASN A 68 3.39 11.51 -17.83
C ASN A 68 2.73 11.27 -19.19
N SER A 69 1.48 11.71 -19.35
CA SER A 69 0.63 11.38 -20.49
C SER A 69 0.47 12.50 -21.54
N HIS A 70 1.28 13.55 -21.50
CA HIS A 70 1.12 14.76 -22.32
C HIS A 70 1.12 14.48 -23.84
N LEU A 71 1.93 13.52 -24.31
CA LEU A 71 1.98 13.14 -25.73
C LEU A 71 0.65 12.59 -26.27
N LEU A 72 -0.27 12.21 -25.38
CA LEU A 72 -1.56 11.59 -25.72
C LEU A 72 -2.75 12.56 -25.53
N ASP A 73 -2.49 13.83 -25.23
CA ASP A 73 -3.54 14.86 -25.11
C ASP A 73 -4.33 15.02 -26.41
N GLY A 74 -5.66 14.92 -26.33
CA GLY A 74 -6.56 14.96 -27.49
C GLY A 74 -6.53 13.70 -28.38
N ILE A 75 -5.64 12.74 -28.11
CA ILE A 75 -5.49 11.49 -28.87
C ILE A 75 -6.20 10.33 -28.18
N CYS A 76 -5.91 10.13 -26.89
CA CYS A 76 -6.49 9.04 -26.08
C CYS A 76 -7.37 9.61 -24.97
N GLU A 77 -8.43 8.88 -24.61
CA GLU A 77 -9.24 9.23 -23.44
C GLU A 77 -8.45 9.07 -22.13
N LYS A 78 -8.68 10.00 -21.20
CA LYS A 78 -8.05 10.01 -19.87
C LYS A 78 -9.08 10.02 -18.74
N HIS A 79 -8.71 9.47 -17.60
CA HIS A 79 -9.39 9.69 -16.34
C HIS A 79 -9.08 11.09 -15.79
N SER A 80 -9.81 11.51 -14.76
CA SER A 80 -9.61 12.81 -14.08
C SER A 80 -8.25 12.92 -13.37
N ASP A 81 -7.61 11.79 -13.05
CA ASP A 81 -6.27 11.71 -12.47
C ASP A 81 -5.13 11.66 -13.51
N LEU A 82 -5.46 11.91 -14.78
CA LEU A 82 -4.57 11.90 -15.95
C LEU A 82 -4.07 10.51 -16.39
N THR A 83 -4.53 9.42 -15.77
CA THR A 83 -4.28 8.07 -16.28
C THR A 83 -5.03 7.85 -17.60
N ILE A 84 -4.43 7.09 -18.51
CA ILE A 84 -5.02 6.72 -19.79
C ILE A 84 -6.09 5.65 -19.55
N LYS A 85 -7.29 5.85 -20.11
CA LYS A 85 -8.33 4.84 -20.10
C LYS A 85 -7.95 3.70 -21.03
N VAL A 86 -8.00 2.48 -20.52
CA VAL A 86 -7.71 1.27 -21.30
C VAL A 86 -8.76 0.19 -21.07
N ASN A 87 -8.95 -0.68 -22.06
CA ASN A 87 -9.74 -1.90 -21.91
C ASN A 87 -8.94 -3.01 -21.18
N GLN A 88 -9.55 -4.18 -21.03
CA GLN A 88 -8.92 -5.33 -20.35
C GLN A 88 -7.61 -5.81 -20.98
N ASN A 89 -7.33 -5.45 -22.24
CA ASN A 89 -6.11 -5.80 -22.97
C ASN A 89 -5.09 -4.64 -23.00
N MET A 90 -5.28 -3.62 -22.16
CA MET A 90 -4.44 -2.41 -22.08
C MET A 90 -4.48 -1.55 -23.36
N GLN A 91 -5.47 -1.75 -24.23
CA GLN A 91 -5.68 -0.96 -25.43
C GLN A 91 -6.43 0.32 -25.08
N THR A 92 -6.00 1.45 -25.64
CA THR A 92 -6.63 2.76 -25.43
C THR A 92 -7.89 2.92 -26.29
N SER A 93 -8.51 4.10 -26.27
CA SER A 93 -9.58 4.46 -27.22
C SER A 93 -9.12 4.48 -28.69
N GLN A 94 -7.81 4.57 -28.95
CA GLN A 94 -7.23 4.41 -30.27
C GLN A 94 -6.77 2.97 -30.47
N SER A 95 -7.29 2.29 -31.49
CA SER A 95 -7.11 0.85 -31.68
C SER A 95 -5.65 0.41 -31.90
N THR A 96 -4.79 1.33 -32.37
CA THR A 96 -3.37 1.08 -32.62
C THR A 96 -2.46 1.50 -31.46
N ILE A 97 -3.01 2.05 -30.38
CA ILE A 97 -2.24 2.58 -29.24
C ILE A 97 -2.60 1.80 -27.97
N TYR A 98 -1.56 1.37 -27.25
CA TYR A 98 -1.65 0.69 -25.97
C TYR A 98 -0.93 1.50 -24.90
N ALA A 99 -1.42 1.45 -23.66
CA ALA A 99 -0.81 2.14 -22.51
C ALA A 99 -0.61 1.14 -21.36
N ILE A 100 0.55 1.21 -20.69
CA ILE A 100 0.95 0.29 -19.61
C ILE A 100 1.63 1.07 -18.48
N GLY A 101 1.92 0.37 -17.38
CA GLY A 101 2.67 0.90 -16.25
C GLY A 101 2.04 2.16 -15.65
N ASP A 102 2.87 3.16 -15.37
CA ASP A 102 2.47 4.38 -14.65
C ASP A 102 1.56 5.32 -15.47
N LEU A 103 1.21 4.94 -16.70
CA LEU A 103 0.21 5.62 -17.51
C LEU A 103 -1.22 5.14 -17.24
N VAL A 104 -1.41 3.96 -16.64
CA VAL A 104 -2.74 3.35 -16.47
C VAL A 104 -3.04 3.04 -15.01
N SER A 105 -4.32 3.11 -14.65
CA SER A 105 -4.85 2.60 -13.38
C SER A 105 -5.40 1.18 -13.56
N CYS A 106 -5.49 0.43 -12.46
CA CYS A 106 -6.07 -0.91 -12.44
C CYS A 106 -7.21 -0.96 -11.41
N PRO A 107 -8.31 -1.71 -11.68
CA PRO A 107 -9.33 -1.94 -10.67
C PRO A 107 -8.74 -2.58 -9.42
N MET A 108 -9.19 -2.17 -8.23
CA MET A 108 -8.80 -2.87 -7.00
C MET A 108 -9.53 -4.21 -6.88
N PHE A 109 -9.00 -5.12 -6.05
CA PHE A 109 -9.73 -6.34 -5.72
C PHE A 109 -10.86 -6.10 -4.71
N SER A 110 -10.64 -5.23 -3.73
CA SER A 110 -11.62 -4.93 -2.68
C SER A 110 -12.70 -3.94 -3.12
N LEU A 111 -12.50 -3.24 -4.23
CA LEU A 111 -13.41 -2.29 -4.85
C LEU A 111 -13.30 -2.42 -6.36
N ASP A 112 -14.40 -2.44 -7.10
CA ASP A 112 -14.39 -2.43 -8.58
C ASP A 112 -14.09 -1.03 -9.16
N GLU A 113 -13.37 -0.20 -8.40
CA GLU A 113 -12.93 1.13 -8.78
C GLU A 113 -11.46 1.13 -9.21
N ASN A 114 -11.14 1.96 -10.20
CA ASN A 114 -9.78 2.13 -10.69
C ASN A 114 -8.88 2.81 -9.65
N TYR A 115 -7.70 2.24 -9.43
CA TYR A 115 -6.70 2.78 -8.51
C TYR A 115 -5.37 3.00 -9.20
N TYR A 116 -4.83 4.20 -9.06
CA TYR A 116 -3.52 4.55 -9.57
C TYR A 116 -2.43 4.14 -8.58
N ALA A 117 -1.68 3.10 -8.92
CA ALA A 117 -0.56 2.57 -8.14
C ALA A 117 0.70 2.44 -9.02
N PRO A 118 1.57 3.46 -9.08
CA PRO A 118 2.79 3.44 -9.87
C PRO A 118 3.85 2.56 -9.19
N LEU A 119 3.71 1.25 -9.38
CA LEU A 119 4.55 0.23 -8.75
C LEU A 119 5.19 -0.68 -9.81
N ILE A 120 6.40 -1.16 -9.54
CA ILE A 120 7.16 -2.00 -10.49
C ILE A 120 6.38 -3.28 -10.88
N ASN A 121 5.71 -3.92 -9.92
CA ASN A 121 4.87 -5.09 -10.22
C ASN A 121 3.70 -4.76 -11.16
N HIS A 122 3.14 -3.55 -11.09
CA HIS A 122 2.12 -3.08 -12.02
C HIS A 122 2.69 -2.87 -13.43
N VAL A 123 3.88 -2.27 -13.55
CA VAL A 123 4.59 -2.11 -14.84
C VAL A 123 4.85 -3.47 -15.50
N ILE A 124 5.40 -4.44 -14.74
CA ILE A 124 5.70 -5.79 -15.26
C ILE A 124 4.42 -6.48 -15.77
N ARG A 125 3.35 -6.47 -14.94
CA ARG A 125 2.10 -7.17 -15.26
C ARG A 125 1.39 -6.59 -16.47
N THR A 126 1.32 -5.26 -16.56
CA THR A 126 0.67 -4.57 -17.69
C THR A 126 1.45 -4.75 -18.99
N GLY A 127 2.79 -4.74 -18.95
CA GLY A 127 3.63 -5.06 -20.11
C GLY A 127 3.42 -6.50 -20.60
N GLN A 128 3.44 -7.48 -19.69
CA GLN A 128 3.16 -8.88 -20.01
C GLN A 128 1.75 -9.07 -20.59
N LYS A 129 0.76 -8.36 -20.05
CA LYS A 129 -0.63 -8.40 -20.53
C LYS A 129 -0.75 -8.01 -21.99
N VAL A 130 -0.06 -6.94 -22.41
CA VAL A 130 0.00 -6.51 -23.82
C VAL A 130 0.71 -7.55 -24.68
N ALA A 131 1.85 -8.07 -24.22
CA ALA A 131 2.59 -9.09 -24.97
C ALA A 131 1.74 -10.33 -25.25
N TYR A 132 1.04 -10.86 -24.25
CA TYR A 132 0.13 -11.99 -24.44
C TYR A 132 -1.06 -11.67 -25.35
N HIS A 133 -1.60 -10.46 -25.25
CA HIS A 133 -2.66 -10.01 -26.15
C HIS A 133 -2.21 -10.04 -27.62
N PHE A 134 -0.99 -9.55 -27.93
CA PHE A 134 -0.43 -9.62 -29.28
C PHE A 134 -0.19 -11.04 -29.79
N LEU A 135 0.07 -11.99 -28.88
CA LEU A 135 0.20 -13.41 -29.21
C LEU A 135 -1.15 -14.13 -29.32
N GLY A 136 -2.28 -13.44 -29.14
CA GLY A 136 -3.61 -14.06 -29.13
C GLY A 136 -3.88 -14.94 -27.91
N VAL A 137 -3.05 -14.85 -26.86
CA VAL A 137 -3.17 -15.63 -25.63
C VAL A 137 -4.16 -14.96 -24.69
N LYS A 138 -5.25 -15.67 -24.35
CA LYS A 138 -6.22 -15.21 -23.36
C LYS A 138 -5.59 -15.20 -21.97
N THR A 139 -5.74 -14.08 -21.27
CA THR A 139 -5.23 -13.86 -19.91
C THR A 139 -6.31 -13.22 -19.04
N PRO A 140 -6.31 -13.46 -17.71
CA PRO A 140 -7.30 -12.86 -16.81
C PRO A 140 -7.20 -11.33 -16.78
N PRO A 141 -8.28 -10.60 -16.43
CA PRO A 141 -8.22 -9.16 -16.25
C PRO A 141 -7.24 -8.80 -15.14
N LEU A 142 -6.51 -7.69 -15.32
CA LEU A 142 -5.59 -7.20 -14.30
C LEU A 142 -6.36 -6.43 -13.23
N ARG A 143 -6.07 -6.75 -11.97
CA ARG A 143 -6.53 -6.04 -10.77
C ARG A 143 -5.37 -5.84 -9.81
N THR A 144 -5.50 -4.92 -8.86
CA THR A 144 -4.46 -4.62 -7.87
C THR A 144 -4.94 -4.79 -6.43
N THR A 145 -4.05 -5.30 -5.59
CA THR A 145 -4.19 -5.29 -4.13
C THR A 145 -3.36 -4.19 -3.48
N LYS A 146 -2.63 -3.37 -4.27
CA LYS A 146 -1.70 -2.35 -3.74
C LYS A 146 -0.68 -2.96 -2.75
N VAL A 147 -0.18 -4.17 -3.05
CA VAL A 147 0.86 -4.83 -2.24
C VAL A 147 2.20 -4.09 -2.37
N MET A 148 2.77 -3.72 -1.25
CA MET A 148 4.03 -2.98 -1.13
C MET A 148 4.86 -3.55 0.01
N GLY A 149 6.18 -3.52 -0.14
CA GLY A 149 7.15 -4.00 0.86
C GLY A 149 8.39 -3.12 0.90
N SER A 150 8.94 -2.87 2.08
CA SER A 150 10.18 -2.09 2.25
C SER A 150 10.93 -2.47 3.54
N HIS A 151 12.19 -2.05 3.64
CA HIS A 151 13.01 -2.25 4.83
C HIS A 151 13.72 -0.95 5.20
N HIS A 152 13.35 -0.35 6.33
CA HIS A 152 13.84 0.95 6.77
C HIS A 152 14.05 0.97 8.28
N PHE A 153 15.12 1.62 8.75
CA PHE A 153 15.44 1.75 10.19
C PHE A 153 15.39 0.40 10.95
N GLY A 154 15.85 -0.66 10.28
CA GLY A 154 15.85 -2.03 10.81
C GLY A 154 14.47 -2.66 10.96
N PHE A 155 13.46 -2.21 10.22
CA PHE A 155 12.13 -2.81 10.19
C PHE A 155 11.70 -3.16 8.77
N TYR A 156 11.25 -4.39 8.57
CA TYR A 156 10.51 -4.82 7.40
C TYR A 156 9.06 -4.36 7.52
N ARG A 157 8.55 -3.77 6.46
CA ARG A 157 7.25 -3.13 6.39
C ARG A 157 6.51 -3.60 5.16
N SER A 158 5.28 -4.05 5.33
CA SER A 158 4.41 -4.38 4.21
C SER A 158 3.03 -3.75 4.38
N SER A 159 2.46 -3.30 3.27
CA SER A 159 1.10 -2.77 3.20
C SER A 159 0.37 -3.42 2.04
N ILE A 160 -0.85 -3.87 2.29
CA ILE A 160 -1.70 -4.52 1.31
C ILE A 160 -3.13 -3.99 1.48
N GLY A 161 -3.78 -3.65 0.38
CA GLY A 161 -5.18 -3.23 0.33
C GLY A 161 -5.39 -1.74 0.60
N LEU A 162 -6.64 -1.39 0.88
CA LEU A 162 -7.10 -0.02 1.15
C LEU A 162 -6.83 0.38 2.58
N THR A 163 -6.49 1.64 2.86
CA THR A 163 -6.42 2.13 4.25
C THR A 163 -7.81 2.08 4.90
N GLU A 164 -7.88 2.15 6.23
CA GLU A 164 -9.17 2.23 6.92
C GLU A 164 -9.98 3.45 6.44
N GLU A 165 -9.29 4.58 6.26
CA GLU A 165 -9.82 5.82 5.71
C GLU A 165 -10.36 5.62 4.28
N GLU A 166 -9.59 5.00 3.38
CA GLU A 166 -10.03 4.71 2.01
C GLU A 166 -11.24 3.75 1.99
N ALA A 167 -11.21 2.68 2.80
CA ALA A 167 -12.26 1.66 2.82
C ALA A 167 -13.58 2.16 3.42
N SER A 168 -13.51 3.01 4.44
CA SER A 168 -14.68 3.61 5.11
C SER A 168 -15.55 4.48 4.20
N LEU A 169 -15.03 4.92 3.05
CA LEU A 169 -15.80 5.66 2.04
C LEU A 169 -16.82 4.78 1.30
N TYR A 170 -16.64 3.46 1.34
CA TYR A 170 -17.43 2.51 0.55
C TYR A 170 -18.22 1.52 1.41
N GLN A 171 -17.73 1.20 2.62
CA GLN A 171 -18.38 0.24 3.51
C GLN A 171 -17.92 0.37 4.96
N ASP A 172 -18.74 -0.13 5.89
CA ASP A 172 -18.35 -0.27 7.29
C ASP A 172 -17.21 -1.27 7.44
N THR A 173 -16.18 -0.88 8.19
CA THR A 173 -15.00 -1.70 8.45
C THR A 173 -14.90 -2.12 9.91
N ILE A 174 -14.19 -3.21 10.14
CA ILE A 174 -13.74 -3.63 11.45
C ILE A 174 -12.25 -3.98 11.40
N SER A 175 -11.50 -3.57 12.42
CA SER A 175 -10.05 -3.76 12.45
C SER A 175 -9.56 -4.32 13.77
N TYR A 176 -8.45 -5.06 13.71
CA TYR A 176 -7.73 -5.60 14.86
C TYR A 176 -6.23 -5.44 14.66
N VAL A 177 -5.50 -5.13 15.75
CA VAL A 177 -4.05 -5.00 15.75
C VAL A 177 -3.46 -6.03 16.71
N TYR A 178 -2.78 -7.03 16.15
CA TYR A 178 -1.96 -7.97 16.91
C TYR A 178 -0.56 -7.40 17.12
N ARG A 179 0.00 -7.56 18.31
CA ARG A 179 1.35 -7.12 18.66
C ARG A 179 2.10 -8.19 19.44
N ASN A 180 3.28 -8.55 18.95
CA ASN A 180 4.35 -9.13 19.75
C ASN A 180 5.42 -8.03 19.94
N LEU A 181 5.70 -7.67 21.19
CA LEU A 181 6.66 -6.63 21.56
C LEU A 181 7.82 -7.20 22.40
N GLU A 182 8.04 -8.51 22.34
CA GLU A 182 9.19 -9.15 22.99
C GLU A 182 10.51 -8.59 22.42
N LYS A 183 11.49 -8.37 23.31
CA LYS A 183 12.77 -7.75 22.95
C LYS A 183 13.48 -8.60 21.89
N GLY A 184 13.69 -8.04 20.70
CA GLY A 184 14.30 -8.73 19.56
C GLY A 184 13.32 -9.38 18.58
N ASN A 185 12.04 -9.55 18.96
CA ASN A 185 11.01 -10.16 18.13
C ASN A 185 9.78 -9.23 18.01
N ILE A 186 10.02 -7.97 17.62
CA ILE A 186 8.94 -7.02 17.39
C ILE A 186 8.19 -7.43 16.12
N PHE A 187 6.89 -7.66 16.26
CA PHE A 187 5.95 -7.93 15.18
C PHE A 187 4.63 -7.22 15.47
N CYS A 188 4.12 -6.47 14.49
CA CYS A 188 2.79 -5.87 14.52
C CYS A 188 2.06 -6.25 13.24
N LEU A 189 0.82 -6.72 13.37
CA LEU A 189 -0.08 -7.02 12.25
C LEU A 189 -1.42 -6.32 12.48
N LYS A 190 -1.79 -5.39 11.60
CA LYS A 190 -3.16 -4.87 11.54
C LYS A 190 -3.89 -5.55 10.40
N LEU A 191 -5.07 -6.08 10.70
CA LEU A 191 -6.01 -6.59 9.72
C LEU A 191 -7.27 -5.70 9.72
N ILE A 192 -7.82 -5.45 8.54
CA ILE A 192 -9.10 -4.75 8.37
C ILE A 192 -9.99 -5.59 7.47
N ALA A 193 -11.21 -5.83 7.92
CA ALA A 193 -12.24 -6.56 7.19
C ALA A 193 -13.51 -5.73 7.03
N SER A 194 -14.34 -6.10 6.06
CA SER A 194 -15.72 -5.62 5.95
C SER A 194 -16.50 -6.07 7.19
N LYS A 195 -17.20 -5.15 7.85
CA LYS A 195 -18.01 -5.46 9.04
C LYS A 195 -19.17 -6.42 8.73
N LYS A 196 -19.76 -6.31 7.55
CA LYS A 196 -20.92 -7.12 7.12
C LYS A 196 -20.53 -8.56 6.79
N GLU A 197 -19.54 -8.74 5.90
CA GLU A 197 -19.21 -10.05 5.32
C GLU A 197 -17.90 -10.66 5.83
N GLY A 198 -17.10 -9.94 6.63
CA GLY A 198 -15.80 -10.42 7.09
C GLY A 198 -14.69 -10.45 6.04
N LYS A 199 -14.96 -10.09 4.78
CA LYS A 199 -13.95 -10.04 3.70
C LYS A 199 -12.74 -9.19 4.09
N LEU A 200 -11.54 -9.73 3.91
CA LEU A 200 -10.30 -9.00 4.17
C LEU A 200 -10.14 -7.85 3.16
N LEU A 201 -9.94 -6.64 3.68
CA LEU A 201 -9.77 -5.42 2.89
C LEU A 201 -8.35 -4.86 2.99
N ARG A 202 -7.67 -5.11 4.11
CA ARG A 202 -6.34 -4.58 4.40
C ARG A 202 -5.51 -5.51 5.27
N ALA A 203 -4.20 -5.51 5.01
CA ALA A 203 -3.21 -5.87 6.01
C ALA A 203 -2.05 -4.86 6.07
N GLN A 204 -1.53 -4.61 7.27
CA GLN A 204 -0.29 -3.86 7.52
C GLN A 204 0.61 -4.70 8.42
N ILE A 205 1.88 -4.83 8.04
CA ILE A 205 2.86 -5.62 8.79
C ILE A 205 4.08 -4.76 9.08
N LEU A 206 4.52 -4.75 10.33
CA LEU A 206 5.78 -4.15 10.77
C LEU A 206 6.53 -5.18 11.61
N SER A 207 7.77 -5.53 11.24
CA SER A 207 8.55 -6.52 11.99
C SER A 207 10.06 -6.30 11.88
N LYS A 208 10.83 -6.80 12.86
CA LYS A 208 12.29 -6.92 12.74
C LYS A 208 12.71 -8.02 11.76
N GLU A 209 11.86 -9.01 11.53
CA GLU A 209 12.09 -10.11 10.60
C GLU A 209 11.34 -9.90 9.29
N THR A 210 11.79 -10.58 8.23
CA THR A 210 11.18 -10.44 6.91
C THR A 210 9.75 -10.96 6.89
N ASN A 211 8.80 -10.09 6.55
CA ASN A 211 7.38 -10.42 6.43
C ASN A 211 6.86 -10.37 4.97
N LEU A 212 7.77 -10.24 4.00
CA LEU A 212 7.41 -10.02 2.60
C LEU A 212 6.65 -11.22 1.99
N MET A 213 6.97 -12.44 2.44
CA MET A 213 6.23 -13.64 2.00
C MET A 213 4.81 -13.67 2.56
N LEU A 214 4.64 -13.31 3.83
CA LEU A 214 3.33 -13.17 4.46
C LEU A 214 2.50 -12.08 3.78
N ALA A 215 3.12 -10.98 3.35
CA ALA A 215 2.46 -9.94 2.56
C ALA A 215 1.90 -10.48 1.23
N ASN A 216 2.64 -11.35 0.54
CA ASN A 216 2.15 -12.01 -0.68
C ASN A 216 0.97 -12.96 -0.38
N GLN A 217 1.01 -13.71 0.71
CA GLN A 217 -0.11 -14.55 1.15
C GLN A 217 -1.36 -13.71 1.41
N LEU A 218 -1.23 -12.59 2.14
CA LEU A 218 -2.36 -11.69 2.43
C LEU A 218 -2.87 -10.98 1.17
N SER A 219 -1.98 -10.66 0.22
CA SER A 219 -2.39 -10.18 -1.10
C SER A 219 -3.21 -11.22 -1.86
N GLN A 220 -2.85 -12.50 -1.80
CA GLN A 220 -3.68 -13.55 -2.38
C GLN A 220 -5.02 -13.68 -1.66
N ALA A 221 -5.04 -13.61 -0.33
CA ALA A 221 -6.28 -13.66 0.46
C ALA A 221 -7.26 -12.55 0.02
N ILE A 222 -6.80 -11.31 -0.14
CA ILE A 222 -7.63 -10.21 -0.66
C ILE A 222 -8.07 -10.49 -2.10
N SER A 223 -7.19 -11.03 -2.96
CA SER A 223 -7.51 -11.31 -4.36
C SER A 223 -8.61 -12.36 -4.53
N TYR A 224 -8.67 -13.33 -3.61
CA TYR A 224 -9.69 -14.37 -3.55
C TYR A 224 -10.89 -14.00 -2.67
N SER A 225 -10.96 -12.77 -2.15
CA SER A 225 -12.02 -12.31 -1.25
C SER A 225 -12.19 -13.18 0.00
N LEU A 226 -11.08 -13.73 0.53
CA LEU A 226 -11.10 -14.50 1.77
C LEU A 226 -11.56 -13.62 2.94
N THR A 227 -12.26 -14.25 3.88
CA THR A 227 -12.79 -13.63 5.08
C THR A 227 -11.84 -13.78 6.26
N ASP A 228 -12.07 -13.00 7.32
CA ASP A 228 -11.46 -13.21 8.63
C ASP A 228 -11.68 -14.62 9.17
N GLN A 229 -12.85 -15.23 8.91
CA GLN A 229 -13.15 -16.61 9.25
C GLN A 229 -12.26 -17.59 8.47
N ASP A 230 -12.13 -17.42 7.15
CA ASP A 230 -11.26 -18.28 6.33
C ASP A 230 -9.82 -18.26 6.85
N LEU A 231 -9.31 -17.07 7.21
CA LEU A 231 -7.95 -16.90 7.74
C LEU A 231 -7.80 -17.40 9.18
N ALA A 232 -8.85 -17.32 10.00
CA ALA A 232 -8.84 -17.80 11.38
C ALA A 232 -8.84 -19.33 11.47
N PHE A 233 -9.52 -20.01 10.56
CA PHE A 233 -9.74 -21.46 10.61
C PHE A 233 -8.99 -22.26 9.51
N GLN A 234 -8.15 -21.61 8.70
CA GLN A 234 -7.24 -22.33 7.80
C GLN A 234 -6.16 -23.10 8.58
N ASP A 235 -5.70 -24.20 7.97
CA ASP A 235 -4.50 -24.90 8.45
C ASP A 235 -3.26 -24.01 8.28
N PHE A 236 -2.34 -24.09 9.23
CA PHE A 236 -1.06 -23.38 9.17
C PHE A 236 0.06 -24.21 9.81
N ILE A 237 1.28 -23.98 9.35
CA ILE A 237 2.47 -24.62 9.93
C ILE A 237 2.77 -23.96 11.27
N TYR A 238 2.82 -24.76 12.33
CA TYR A 238 3.34 -24.33 13.63
C TYR A 238 4.74 -24.90 13.86
N SER A 239 5.72 -24.01 13.96
CA SER A 239 7.09 -24.35 14.36
C SER A 239 7.70 -23.17 15.09
N LYS A 240 7.83 -23.29 16.41
CA LYS A 240 8.34 -22.22 17.27
C LYS A 240 9.73 -21.75 16.80
N GLY A 241 9.89 -20.45 16.58
CA GLY A 241 11.12 -19.83 16.10
C GLY A 241 11.41 -19.97 14.60
N ASN A 242 10.57 -20.70 13.85
CA ASN A 242 10.72 -20.86 12.39
C ASN A 242 9.50 -20.38 11.60
N ALA A 243 8.31 -20.47 12.19
CA ALA A 243 7.03 -20.16 11.55
C ALA A 243 6.12 -19.31 12.45
N ASP A 244 6.69 -18.53 13.35
CA ASP A 244 5.93 -17.74 14.34
C ASP A 244 4.94 -16.77 13.68
N MET A 245 5.28 -16.21 12.51
CA MET A 245 4.37 -15.32 11.77
C MET A 245 3.08 -16.00 11.31
N ALA A 246 3.08 -17.32 11.09
CA ALA A 246 1.87 -18.07 10.75
C ALA A 246 0.93 -18.16 11.97
N ASP A 247 1.48 -18.44 13.15
CA ASP A 247 0.76 -18.39 14.42
C ASP A 247 0.26 -16.96 14.73
N TYR A 248 1.05 -15.93 14.45
CA TYR A 248 0.62 -14.53 14.63
C TYR A 248 -0.54 -14.16 13.68
N LEU A 249 -0.50 -14.60 12.42
CA LEU A 249 -1.62 -14.41 11.49
C LEU A 249 -2.88 -15.12 12.00
N HIS A 250 -2.76 -16.37 12.45
CA HIS A 250 -3.89 -17.13 13.01
C HIS A 250 -4.51 -16.39 14.20
N LYS A 251 -3.70 -16.00 15.20
CA LYS A 251 -4.15 -15.26 16.39
C LYS A 251 -4.81 -13.93 16.04
N ALA A 252 -4.23 -13.18 15.11
CA ALA A 252 -4.79 -11.91 14.66
C ALA A 252 -6.14 -12.09 13.94
N SER A 253 -6.25 -13.10 13.09
CA SER A 253 -7.46 -13.39 12.33
C SER A 253 -8.58 -13.90 13.23
N LEU A 254 -8.27 -14.79 14.18
CA LEU A 254 -9.23 -15.27 15.17
C LEU A 254 -9.79 -14.13 16.02
N LYS A 255 -8.93 -13.22 16.49
CA LYS A 255 -9.37 -12.05 17.26
C LYS A 255 -10.20 -11.07 16.43
N LEU A 256 -9.87 -10.88 15.16
CA LEU A 256 -10.69 -10.07 14.24
C LEU A 256 -12.08 -10.69 14.06
N PHE A 257 -12.14 -12.01 13.84
CA PHE A 257 -13.37 -12.79 13.73
C PHE A 257 -14.22 -12.68 15.01
N GLU A 258 -13.63 -12.90 16.18
CA GLU A 258 -14.30 -12.77 17.48
C GLU A 258 -14.89 -11.36 17.66
N LYS A 259 -14.10 -10.33 17.35
CA LYS A 259 -14.51 -8.93 17.43
C LYS A 259 -15.68 -8.62 16.50
N ARG A 260 -15.70 -9.19 15.29
CA ARG A 260 -16.81 -9.01 14.33
C ARG A 260 -18.11 -9.64 14.82
N HIS A 261 -18.02 -10.73 15.59
CA HIS A 261 -19.17 -11.42 16.17
C HIS A 261 -19.55 -10.93 17.58
N GLY A 262 -18.89 -9.88 18.10
CA GLY A 262 -19.17 -9.35 19.43
C GLY A 262 -18.76 -10.28 20.57
N LEU A 263 -17.76 -11.14 20.34
CA LEU A 263 -17.24 -12.08 21.34
C LEU A 263 -16.10 -11.51 22.20
N CYS A 264 -15.60 -10.30 21.87
CA CYS A 264 -14.56 -9.59 22.62
C CYS A 264 -14.72 -8.07 22.55
#